data_AF-A0A314U6Z6-F1
#
_entry.id   AF-A0A314U6Z6-F1
#
_cell.length_a   1.000
_cell.length_b   1.000
_cell.length_c   1.000
_cell.angle_alpha   90.00
_cell.angle_beta   90.00
_cell.angle_gamma   90.00
#
_symmetry.space_group_name_H-M   'P 1'
#
loop_
_entity.id
_entity.type
_entity.pdbx_description
1 polymer ?
#
loop_
_entity_poly.entity_id
_entity_poly.type
_entity_poly.pdbx_seq_one_letter_code
_entity_poly.pdbx_strand_id
1 'polypeptide(L)'
;MLATHLIKEKGPRVVSIWGMPGLGKTTLAKQVYHHGEVKRHFNCFAWVCISQQCQGREVLKEILTKLISPTNEQRQEIAELGKDQIA
;
A
#
# COMPACT_ATOMS: atom_id res chain seq x y z
N MET A 1 -14.59 -15.17 -4.64
CA MET A 1 -13.46 -14.52 -5.34
C MET A 1 -12.66 -13.70 -4.32
N LEU A 2 -11.36 -13.45 -4.52
CA LEU A 2 -10.48 -12.80 -3.53
C LEU A 2 -11.06 -11.47 -2.99
N ALA A 3 -11.65 -10.66 -3.87
CA ALA A 3 -12.35 -9.41 -3.53
C ALA A 3 -13.47 -9.61 -2.49
N THR A 4 -14.30 -10.65 -2.63
CA THR A 4 -15.39 -10.96 -1.69
C THR A 4 -14.86 -11.32 -0.31
N HIS A 5 -13.72 -12.00 -0.22
CA HIS A 5 -13.13 -12.38 1.07
C HIS A 5 -12.53 -11.20 1.82
N LEU A 6 -12.03 -10.18 1.09
CA LEU A 6 -11.48 -8.96 1.68
C LEU A 6 -12.54 -8.07 2.35
N ILE A 7 -13.80 -8.15 1.91
CA ILE A 7 -14.88 -7.27 2.40
C ILE A 7 -15.84 -7.95 3.38
N LYS A 8 -15.72 -9.28 3.58
CA LYS A 8 -16.71 -10.07 4.33
C LYS A 8 -16.49 -10.07 5.84
N GLU A 9 -15.25 -10.06 6.30
CA GLU A 9 -14.93 -10.20 7.72
C GLU A 9 -14.34 -8.92 8.30
N LYS A 10 -14.58 -8.70 9.59
CA LYS A 10 -14.08 -7.54 10.32
C LYS A 10 -12.65 -7.80 10.82
N GLY A 11 -11.78 -6.81 10.67
CA GLY A 11 -10.43 -6.81 11.21
C GLY A 11 -9.31 -6.84 10.16
N PRO A 12 -8.04 -6.70 10.58
CA PRO A 12 -6.89 -6.69 9.68
C PRO A 12 -6.70 -8.03 8.96
N ARG A 13 -6.27 -7.96 7.69
CA ARG A 13 -6.07 -9.12 6.82
C ARG A 13 -4.77 -9.01 6.06
N VAL A 14 -4.06 -10.13 5.92
CA VAL A 14 -2.89 -10.24 5.04
C VAL A 14 -3.18 -11.32 4.01
N VAL A 15 -2.94 -11.01 2.74
CA VAL A 15 -3.14 -11.94 1.62
C VAL A 15 -1.84 -12.01 0.83
N SER A 16 -1.31 -13.22 0.65
CA SER A 16 -0.13 -13.49 -0.16
C SER A 16 -0.53 -14.05 -1.52
N ILE A 17 -0.01 -13.48 -2.61
CA ILE A 17 -0.17 -13.98 -3.97
C ILE A 17 1.21 -14.43 -4.48
N TRP A 18 1.41 -15.73 -4.61
CA TRP A 18 2.69 -16.33 -4.96
C TRP A 18 2.56 -17.26 -6.18
N GLY A 19 3.68 -17.60 -6.80
CA GLY A 19 3.73 -18.45 -8.00
C GLY A 19 4.83 -18.04 -8.99
N MET A 20 4.99 -18.81 -10.06
CA MET A 20 6.03 -18.59 -11.08
C MET A 20 6.00 -17.18 -11.70
N PRO A 21 7.15 -16.66 -12.20
CA PRO A 21 7.18 -15.46 -13.03
C PRO A 21 6.18 -15.54 -14.19
N GLY A 22 5.61 -14.41 -14.60
CA GLY A 22 4.70 -14.36 -15.76
C GLY A 22 3.23 -14.77 -15.51
N LEU A 23 2.88 -15.39 -14.38
CA LEU A 23 1.49 -15.81 -14.08
C LEU A 23 0.49 -14.66 -13.80
N GLY A 24 0.89 -13.41 -13.97
CA GLY A 24 -0.01 -12.27 -13.75
C GLY A 24 -0.35 -11.99 -12.28
N LYS A 25 0.49 -12.38 -11.32
CA LYS A 25 0.28 -12.13 -9.87
C LYS A 25 -0.03 -10.65 -9.57
N THR A 26 0.80 -9.76 -10.10
CA THR A 26 0.61 -8.31 -9.98
C THR A 26 -0.66 -7.85 -10.69
N THR A 27 -1.03 -8.49 -11.80
CA THR A 27 -2.29 -8.22 -12.52
C THR A 27 -3.49 -8.59 -11.67
N LEU A 28 -3.48 -9.77 -11.03
CA LEU A 28 -4.54 -10.20 -10.12
C LEU A 28 -4.68 -9.26 -8.92
N ALA A 29 -3.57 -8.88 -8.29
CA ALA A 29 -3.55 -7.91 -7.21
C ALA A 29 -4.14 -6.56 -7.65
N LYS A 30 -3.78 -6.07 -8.85
CA LYS A 30 -4.35 -4.84 -9.43
C LYS A 30 -5.85 -4.96 -9.68
N GLN A 31 -6.32 -6.08 -10.24
CA GLN A 31 -7.75 -6.30 -10.48
C GLN A 31 -8.57 -6.22 -9.18
N VAL A 32 -8.05 -6.79 -8.10
CA VAL A 32 -8.68 -6.70 -6.78
C VAL A 32 -8.62 -5.28 -6.22
N TYR A 33 -7.46 -4.61 -6.31
CA TYR A 33 -7.28 -3.23 -5.87
C TYR A 33 -8.23 -2.25 -6.58
N HIS A 34 -8.53 -2.51 -7.86
CA HIS A 34 -9.44 -1.70 -8.67
C HIS A 34 -10.91 -2.17 -8.62
N HIS A 35 -11.21 -3.26 -7.91
CA HIS A 35 -12.56 -3.80 -7.83
C HIS A 35 -13.50 -2.81 -7.12
N GLY A 36 -14.66 -2.51 -7.72
CA GLY A 36 -15.59 -1.50 -7.22
C GLY A 36 -16.00 -1.70 -5.76
N GLU A 37 -16.44 -2.92 -5.40
CA GLU A 37 -16.83 -3.24 -4.03
C GLU A 37 -15.68 -3.13 -3.02
N VAL A 38 -14.45 -3.49 -3.42
CA VAL A 38 -13.27 -3.34 -2.57
C VAL A 38 -13.00 -1.86 -2.33
N LYS A 39 -13.01 -1.06 -3.40
CA LYS A 39 -12.82 0.40 -3.33
C LYS A 39 -13.85 1.14 -2.48
N ARG A 40 -15.10 0.65 -2.47
CA ARG A 40 -16.18 1.25 -1.66
C ARG A 40 -16.12 0.82 -0.20
N HIS A 41 -15.46 -0.30 0.10
CA HIS A 41 -15.41 -0.85 1.45
C HIS A 41 -14.38 -0.16 2.35
N PHE A 42 -13.18 0.14 1.86
CA PHE A 42 -12.15 0.83 2.66
C PHE A 42 -12.15 2.34 2.40
N ASN A 43 -11.87 3.14 3.43
CA ASN A 43 -11.82 4.60 3.31
C ASN A 43 -10.61 5.09 2.53
N CYS A 44 -9.49 4.37 2.62
CA CYS A 44 -8.21 4.76 2.03
C CYS A 44 -7.51 3.54 1.42
N PHE A 45 -6.72 3.78 0.38
CA PHE A 45 -5.95 2.75 -0.32
C PHE A 45 -4.59 3.29 -0.73
N ALA A 46 -3.57 2.44 -0.63
CA ALA A 46 -2.25 2.72 -1.17
C ALA A 46 -1.75 1.52 -1.96
N TRP A 47 -1.15 1.78 -3.12
CA TRP A 47 -0.43 0.78 -3.90
C TRP A 47 1.03 1.19 -3.95
N VAL A 48 1.94 0.40 -3.37
CA VAL A 48 3.38 0.71 -3.28
C VAL A 48 4.20 -0.39 -3.95
N CYS A 49 5.27 0.01 -4.64
CA CYS A 49 6.22 -0.92 -5.25
C CYS A 49 7.50 -0.92 -4.42
N ILE A 50 7.88 -2.09 -3.90
CA ILE A 50 9.08 -2.23 -3.07
C ILE A 50 10.20 -2.78 -3.94
N SER A 51 11.30 -2.03 -4.06
CA SER A 51 12.53 -2.50 -4.71
C SER A 51 13.39 -3.30 -3.73
N GLN A 52 14.37 -4.05 -4.25
CA GLN A 52 15.26 -4.86 -3.42
C GLN A 52 16.10 -4.03 -2.43
N GLN A 53 16.33 -2.75 -2.72
CA GLN A 53 17.10 -1.82 -1.88
C GLN A 53 16.22 -0.85 -1.10
N CYS A 54 14.92 -1.14 -0.94
CA CYS A 54 14.00 -0.23 -0.28
C CYS A 54 14.06 -0.36 1.25
N GLN A 55 14.20 0.77 1.96
CA GLN A 55 14.13 0.80 3.42
C GLN A 55 12.67 0.86 3.88
N GLY A 56 12.33 0.13 4.95
CA GLY A 56 10.95 0.07 5.46
C GLY A 56 10.35 1.44 5.78
N ARG A 57 11.18 2.40 6.20
CA ARG A 57 10.75 3.78 6.45
C ARG A 57 10.34 4.53 5.17
N GLU A 58 11.05 4.32 4.07
CA GLU A 58 10.68 4.93 2.78
C GLU A 58 9.36 4.34 2.27
N VAL A 59 9.12 3.04 2.48
CA VAL A 59 7.81 2.41 2.20
C VAL A 59 6.71 3.08 3.01
N LEU A 60 6.91 3.30 4.31
CA LEU A 60 5.91 3.95 5.16
C LEU A 60 5.62 5.40 4.74
N LYS A 61 6.65 6.16 4.36
CA LYS A 61 6.49 7.52 3.81
C LYS A 61 5.69 7.51 2.50
N GLU A 62 5.95 6.57 1.61
CA GLU A 62 5.21 6.42 0.35
C GLU A 62 3.74 6.06 0.60
N ILE A 63 3.48 5.12 1.51
CA ILE A 63 2.12 4.77 1.93
C ILE A 63 1.41 6.01 2.49
N LEU A 64 2.01 6.70 3.45
CA LEU A 64 1.43 7.89 4.08
C LEU A 64 1.07 8.96 3.05
N THR A 65 2.00 9.26 2.13
CA THR A 65 1.81 10.23 1.06
C THR A 65 0.62 9.89 0.16
N LYS A 66 0.39 8.59 -0.11
CA LYS A 66 -0.75 8.13 -0.92
C LYS A 66 -2.08 8.16 -0.17
N LEU A 67 -2.07 8.02 1.16
CA LEU A 67 -3.28 8.00 1.97
C LEU A 67 -3.81 9.40 2.28
N ILE A 68 -2.92 10.39 2.51
CA ILE A 68 -3.34 11.71 3.02
C ILE A 68 -3.33 12.82 1.98
N SER A 69 -2.84 12.57 0.76
CA SER A 69 -2.68 13.59 -0.30
C SER A 69 -2.06 14.90 0.23
N PRO A 70 -0.85 14.86 0.80
CA PRO A 70 -0.30 15.95 1.60
C PRO A 70 -0.02 17.21 0.76
N THR A 71 -0.11 18.37 1.42
CA THR A 71 0.39 19.65 0.89
C THR A 71 1.90 19.62 0.70
N ASN A 72 2.47 20.64 0.05
CA ASN A 72 3.92 20.69 -0.16
C ASN A 72 4.70 20.81 1.16
N GLU A 73 4.15 21.55 2.13
CA GLU A 73 4.73 21.70 3.47
C GLU A 73 4.73 20.35 4.21
N GLN A 74 3.60 19.64 4.18
CA GLN A 74 3.48 18.31 4.77
C GLN A 74 4.41 17.29 4.09
N ARG A 75 4.65 17.40 2.78
CA ARG A 75 5.61 16.54 2.07
C ARG A 75 7.04 16.75 2.55
N GLN A 76 7.41 18.00 2.85
CA GLN A 76 8.71 18.30 3.42
C GLN A 76 8.82 17.68 4.82
N GLU A 77 7.82 17.86 5.68
CA GLU A 77 7.79 17.22 7.00
C GLU A 77 7.93 15.70 6.91
N ILE A 78 7.18 15.05 6.01
CA ILE A 78 7.24 13.59 5.79
C ILE A 78 8.62 13.15 5.30
N ALA A 79 9.29 13.95 4.46
CA ALA A 79 10.64 13.64 3.98
C ALA A 79 11.66 13.69 5.13
N GLU A 80 11.50 14.64 6.06
CA GLU A 80 12.37 14.84 7.22
C GLU A 80 12.10 13.84 8.36
N LEU A 81 10.90 13.26 8.47
CA LEU A 81 10.51 12.31 9.52
C LEU A 81 11.59 11.24 9.73
N GLY A 82 12.35 11.34 10.82
CA GLY A 82 13.37 10.42 11.34
C GLY A 82 14.84 10.68 10.95
N LYS A 83 15.19 11.85 10.41
CA LYS A 83 16.61 12.22 10.26
C LYS A 83 17.30 12.42 11.63
N ASP A 84 16.53 12.52 12.70
CA ASP A 84 16.97 12.78 14.08
C ASP A 84 17.51 11.57 14.87
N GLN A 85 17.98 10.50 14.21
CA GLN A 85 18.65 9.38 14.88
C GLN A 85 20.12 9.21 14.44
N ILE A 86 20.80 10.33 14.23
CA ILE A 86 22.25 10.39 14.19
C ILE A 86 22.68 11.41 15.26
N ALA A 87 22.77 10.94 16.49
CA ALA A 87 23.53 11.54 17.58
C ALA A 87 24.30 10.42 18.28
#